data_AF-A0A645CY79-F1
#
_entry.id   AF-A0A645CY79-F1
#
_cell.length_a   1.000
_cell.length_b   1.000
_cell.length_c   1.000
_cell.angle_alpha   90.00
_cell.angle_beta   90.00
_cell.angle_gamma   90.00
#
_symmetry.space_group_name_H-M   'P 1'
#
loop_
_entity.id
_entity.type
_entity.pdbx_description
1 polymer ?
#
loop_
_entity_poly.entity_id
_entity_poly.type
_entity_poly.pdbx_seq_one_letter_code
_entity_poly.pdbx_strand_id
1 'polypeptide(L)'
;MSKIVQDIPPFVITDGNPAHVAGLNSVGISRAGVAPEVRANLKKAYRILYRSGLTLDEAVSNMEQELDSSEEVEHLLRFLRNVERGICRGRKD
;
A
#
# COMPACT_ATOMS: atom_id res chain seq x y z
N MET A 1 -10.59 -19.68 4.79
CA MET A 1 -11.08 -18.73 3.77
C MET A 1 -11.27 -17.39 4.44
N SER A 2 -10.42 -16.41 4.14
CA SER A 2 -10.58 -15.04 4.62
C SER A 2 -11.62 -14.32 3.74
N LYS A 3 -12.65 -13.74 4.35
CA LYS A 3 -13.66 -12.95 3.63
C LYS A 3 -13.09 -11.56 3.37
N ILE A 4 -12.65 -11.31 2.13
CA ILE A 4 -12.17 -9.99 1.69
C ILE A 4 -13.39 -9.17 1.29
N VAL A 5 -13.71 -8.14 2.06
CA VAL A 5 -14.86 -7.25 1.82
C VAL A 5 -14.42 -5.92 1.19
N GLN A 6 -13.10 -5.65 1.17
CA GLN A 6 -12.48 -4.39 0.76
C GLN A 6 -11.32 -4.66 -0.20
N ASP A 7 -10.96 -3.66 -1.00
CA ASP A 7 -9.88 -3.81 -1.98
C ASP A 7 -8.52 -3.91 -1.28
N ILE A 8 -7.62 -4.74 -1.81
CA ILE A 8 -6.28 -4.97 -1.28
C ILE A 8 -5.27 -4.25 -2.17
N PRO A 9 -4.56 -3.22 -1.66
CA PRO A 9 -3.55 -2.52 -2.44
C PRO A 9 -2.43 -3.44 -2.93
N PRO A 10 -1.80 -3.13 -4.08
CA PRO A 10 -0.66 -3.87 -4.55
C PRO A 10 0.51 -3.79 -3.56
N PHE A 11 1.42 -4.76 -3.64
CA PHE A 11 2.64 -4.83 -2.84
C PHE A 11 2.46 -5.07 -1.33
N VAL A 12 1.24 -5.21 -0.81
CA VAL A 12 1.00 -5.52 0.61
C VAL A 12 0.73 -7.01 0.84
N ILE A 13 0.87 -7.44 2.09
CA ILE A 13 0.46 -8.75 2.59
C ILE A 13 -0.76 -8.55 3.47
N THR A 14 -1.81 -9.34 3.24
CA THR A 14 -2.99 -9.42 4.10
C THR A 14 -3.06 -10.75 4.81
N ASP A 15 -3.49 -10.74 6.06
CA ASP A 15 -3.72 -11.95 6.87
C ASP A 15 -4.97 -11.79 7.75
N GLY A 16 -5.49 -12.89 8.32
CA GLY A 16 -6.59 -12.89 9.28
C GLY A 16 -8.01 -13.03 8.68
N ASN A 17 -9.00 -13.08 9.58
CA ASN A 17 -10.43 -13.15 9.26
C ASN A 17 -11.26 -12.35 10.30
N PRO A 18 -11.75 -11.13 9.98
CA PRO A 18 -11.64 -10.45 8.69
C PRO A 18 -10.18 -10.07 8.35
N ALA A 19 -9.88 -10.00 7.05
CA ALA A 19 -8.53 -9.73 6.55
C ALA A 19 -8.08 -8.32 6.97
N HIS A 20 -6.82 -8.21 7.41
CA HIS A 20 -6.14 -6.95 7.71
C HIS A 20 -4.79 -6.91 6.99
N VAL A 21 -4.30 -5.71 6.74
CA VAL A 21 -2.96 -5.51 6.18
C VAL A 21 -1.91 -5.76 7.25
N ALA A 22 -1.05 -6.75 7.02
CA ALA A 22 0.02 -7.16 7.92
C ALA A 22 1.32 -6.37 7.65
N GLY A 23 1.58 -5.99 6.40
CA GLY A 23 2.81 -5.32 6.03
C GLY A 23 3.04 -5.19 4.53
N LEU A 24 4.16 -4.59 4.16
CA LEU A 24 4.67 -4.60 2.78
C LEU A 24 5.26 -5.98 2.45
N ASN A 25 4.94 -6.53 1.27
CA ASN A 25 5.49 -7.78 0.74
C ASN A 25 6.94 -7.61 0.26
N SER A 26 7.83 -7.27 1.17
CA SER A 26 9.25 -7.00 0.87
C SER A 26 9.94 -8.18 0.19
N VAL A 27 9.55 -9.41 0.53
CA VAL A 27 10.08 -10.64 -0.10
C VAL A 27 9.64 -10.75 -1.55
N GLY A 28 8.34 -10.59 -1.83
CA GLY A 28 7.80 -10.63 -3.19
C GLY A 28 8.38 -9.55 -4.08
N ILE A 29 8.43 -8.31 -3.57
CA ILE A 29 9.05 -7.16 -4.24
C ILE A 29 10.54 -7.44 -4.51
N SER A 30 11.24 -8.04 -3.55
CA SER A 30 12.65 -8.38 -3.74
C SER A 30 12.88 -9.42 -4.82
N ARG A 31 12.02 -10.45 -4.88
CA ARG A 31 12.09 -11.50 -5.89
C ARG A 31 11.70 -11.01 -7.27
N ALA A 32 10.84 -10.00 -7.35
CA ALA A 32 10.47 -9.33 -8.59
C ALA A 32 11.59 -8.45 -9.18
N GLY A 33 12.72 -8.28 -8.48
CA GLY A 33 13.87 -7.53 -9.00
C GLY A 33 13.73 -6.01 -8.89
N VAL A 34 12.73 -5.50 -8.17
CA VAL A 34 12.50 -4.05 -7.97
C VAL A 34 13.75 -3.40 -7.38
N ALA A 35 14.16 -2.25 -7.89
CA ALA A 35 15.37 -1.58 -7.44
C ALA A 35 15.29 -1.15 -5.95
N PRO A 36 16.40 -1.16 -5.18
CA PRO A 36 16.38 -0.79 -3.76
C PRO A 36 15.78 0.59 -3.46
N GLU A 37 16.00 1.57 -4.33
CA GLU A 37 15.45 2.92 -4.22
C GLU A 37 13.91 2.92 -4.32
N VAL A 38 13.37 2.18 -5.29
CA VAL A 38 11.92 2.00 -5.45
C VAL A 38 11.32 1.26 -4.25
N ARG A 39 12.02 0.24 -3.71
CA ARG A 39 11.59 -0.44 -2.47
C ARG A 39 11.51 0.51 -1.28
N ALA A 40 12.45 1.45 -1.18
CA ALA A 40 12.42 2.48 -0.14
C ALA A 40 11.21 3.39 -0.30
N ASN A 41 10.86 3.78 -1.54
CA ASN A 41 9.66 4.56 -1.83
C ASN A 41 8.36 3.78 -1.55
N LEU A 42 8.28 2.49 -1.90
CA LEU A 42 7.14 1.64 -1.53
C LEU A 42 7.01 1.48 -0.01
N LYS A 43 8.12 1.43 0.73
CA LYS A 43 8.12 1.41 2.20
C LYS A 43 7.63 2.73 2.80
N LYS A 44 8.01 3.87 2.22
CA LYS A 44 7.47 5.18 2.61
C LYS A 44 5.97 5.27 2.30
N ALA A 45 5.55 4.87 1.11
CA ALA A 45 4.14 4.80 0.70
C ALA A 45 3.31 3.99 1.71
N TYR A 46 3.79 2.81 2.10
CA TYR A 46 3.12 1.99 3.12
C TYR A 46 2.93 2.74 4.46
N ARG A 47 3.94 3.50 4.90
CA ARG A 47 3.86 4.30 6.13
C ARG A 47 2.85 5.43 5.99
N ILE A 48 2.87 6.16 4.88
CA ILE A 48 1.91 7.22 4.58
C ILE A 48 0.48 6.67 4.62
N LEU A 49 0.25 5.53 3.94
CA LEU A 49 -1.08 4.94 3.80
C LEU A 49 -1.67 4.41 5.10
N TYR A 50 -0.84 3.80 5.97
CA TYR A 50 -1.33 3.03 7.11
C TYR A 50 -0.91 3.54 8.48
N ARG A 51 0.11 4.40 8.57
CA ARG A 51 0.71 4.83 9.85
C ARG A 51 0.71 6.34 10.07
N SER A 52 0.35 7.15 9.08
CA SER A 52 0.32 8.61 9.21
C SER A 52 -1.01 9.17 9.72
N GLY A 53 -2.02 8.32 9.96
CA GLY A 53 -3.35 8.77 10.43
C GLY A 53 -4.14 9.58 9.39
N LEU A 54 -3.67 9.62 8.15
CA LEU A 54 -4.28 10.35 7.05
C LEU A 54 -5.50 9.62 6.48
N THR A 55 -6.40 10.41 5.89
CA THR A 55 -7.42 9.88 4.97
C THR A 55 -6.77 9.34 3.69
N LEU A 56 -7.53 8.60 2.88
CA LEU A 56 -7.00 8.04 1.63
C LEU A 56 -6.55 9.16 0.68
N ASP A 57 -7.35 10.22 0.52
CA ASP A 57 -7.06 11.32 -0.38
C ASP A 57 -5.83 12.14 0.07
N GLU A 58 -5.69 12.37 1.38
CA GLU A 58 -4.49 13.01 1.95
C GLU A 58 -3.26 12.13 1.76
N ALA A 59 -3.38 10.81 1.97
CA ALA A 59 -2.29 9.87 1.77
C ALA A 59 -1.84 9.85 0.30
N VAL A 60 -2.77 9.82 -0.66
CA VAL A 60 -2.49 9.90 -2.10
C VAL A 60 -1.79 11.22 -2.43
N SER A 61 -2.31 12.34 -1.93
CA SER A 61 -1.72 13.67 -2.16
C SER A 61 -0.30 13.80 -1.57
N ASN A 62 -0.07 13.21 -0.39
CA ASN A 62 1.24 13.23 0.26
C ASN A 62 2.24 12.32 -0.48
N MET A 63 1.81 11.14 -0.95
CA MET A 63 2.64 10.26 -1.77
C MET A 63 3.09 10.92 -3.07
N GLU A 64 2.22 11.69 -3.72
CA GLU A 64 2.54 12.41 -4.96
C GLU A 64 3.61 13.51 -4.76
N GLN A 65 3.72 14.04 -3.54
CA GLN A 65 4.69 15.09 -3.21
C GLN A 65 6.01 14.51 -2.69
N GLU A 66 5.97 13.41 -1.93
CA GLU A 66 7.14 12.90 -1.20
C GLU A 66 7.88 11.74 -1.90
N LEU A 67 7.23 11.06 -2.85
CA LEU A 67 7.79 9.86 -3.47
C LEU A 67 8.27 10.15 -4.89
N ASP A 68 9.47 9.64 -5.22
CA ASP A 68 9.95 9.67 -6.59
C ASP A 68 9.09 8.77 -7.47
N SER A 69 8.83 9.23 -8.69
CA SER A 69 8.06 8.46 -9.67
C SER A 69 8.82 7.21 -10.10
N SER A 70 8.08 6.10 -10.14
CA SER A 70 8.50 4.80 -10.65
C SER A 70 7.25 4.04 -11.10
N GLU A 71 7.41 3.02 -11.94
CA GLU A 71 6.27 2.24 -12.42
C GLU A 71 5.45 1.65 -11.27
N GLU A 72 6.12 1.19 -10.20
CA GLU A 72 5.49 0.59 -9.04
C GLU A 72 4.75 1.62 -8.18
N VAL A 73 5.33 2.81 -7.97
CA VAL A 73 4.67 3.90 -7.23
C VAL A 73 3.45 4.40 -8.00
N GLU A 74 3.58 4.59 -9.32
CA GLU A 74 2.46 4.97 -10.17
C GLU A 74 1.37 3.91 -10.18
N HIS A 75 1.73 2.62 -10.23
CA HIS A 75 0.78 1.53 -10.17
C HIS A 75 -0.01 1.55 -8.86
N LEU A 76 0.67 1.77 -7.73
CA LEU A 76 0.02 1.92 -6.43
C LEU A 76 -0.92 3.15 -6.40
N LEU A 77 -0.46 4.31 -6.84
CA LEU A 77 -1.28 5.53 -6.87
C LEU A 77 -2.52 5.38 -7.76
N ARG A 78 -2.36 4.80 -8.95
CA ARG A 78 -3.47 4.51 -9.85
C ARG A 78 -4.48 3.58 -9.19
N PHE A 79 -4.03 2.53 -8.51
CA PHE A 79 -4.92 1.66 -7.76
C PHE A 79 -5.71 2.46 -6.72
N LEU A 80 -5.02 3.21 -5.85
CA LEU A 80 -5.63 3.93 -4.73
C LEU A 80 -6.67 4.97 -5.19
N ARG A 81 -6.42 5.65 -6.30
CA ARG A 81 -7.38 6.63 -6.88
C ARG A 81 -8.66 6.00 -7.43
N ASN A 82 -8.66 4.70 -7.74
CA ASN A 82 -9.80 3.99 -8.32
C ASN A 82 -10.54 3.09 -7.31
N VAL A 83 -10.18 3.14 -6.02
CA VAL A 83 -10.83 2.33 -4.99
C VAL A 83 -12.20 2.92 -4.64
N GLU A 84 -13.28 2.21 -4.94
CA GLU A 84 -14.65 2.63 -4.62
C GLU A 84 -15.15 2.09 -3.27
N ARG A 85 -14.70 0.89 -2.86
CA ARG A 85 -15.19 0.19 -1.66
C ARG A 85 -14.36 0.46 -0.41
N GLY A 86 -13.35 1.31 -0.54
CA GLY A 86 -12.30 1.51 0.47
C GLY A 86 -11.29 0.37 0.50
N ILE A 87 -10.11 0.67 1.04
CA ILE A 87 -9.02 -0.30 1.17
C ILE A 87 -9.07 -1.04 2.50
N CYS A 88 -8.59 -2.29 2.48
CA CYS A 88 -8.34 -3.07 3.68
C CYS A 88 -7.41 -2.29 4.63
N ARG A 89 -7.83 -2.12 5.90
CA ARG A 89 -7.09 -1.34 6.89
C ARG A 89 -6.02 -2.21 7.58
N GLY A 90 -4.96 -1.55 8.05
CA GLY A 90 -3.98 -2.17 8.93
C GLY A 90 -4.59 -2.50 10.29
N ARG A 91 -3.98 -3.43 11.03
CA ARG A 91 -4.34 -3.67 12.43
C ARG A 91 -4.15 -2.37 13.21
N LYS A 92 -5.22 -1.86 13.82
CA LYS A 92 -5.09 -0.84 14.86
C LYS A 92 -4.49 -1.55 16.06
N ASP A 93 -3.23 -1.25 16.36
CA ASP A 93 -2.69 -1.50 17.71
C ASP A 93 -3.37 -0.57 18.71
#